data_AF-A0A522XDS5-F1
#
_entry.id   AF-A0A522XDS5-F1
#
_cell.length_a   1.000
_cell.length_b   1.000
_cell.length_c   1.000
_cell.angle_alpha   90.00
_cell.angle_beta   90.00
_cell.angle_gamma   90.00
#
_symmetry.space_group_name_H-M   'P 1'
#
loop_
_entity.id
_entity.type
_entity.pdbx_description
1 polymer ?
#
loop_
_entity_poly.entity_id
_entity_poly.type
_entity_poly.pdbx_seq_one_letter_code
_entity_poly.pdbx_strand_id
1 'polypeptide(L)'
;MEYQKHQELWKVPMCEKHPIHEELKEIFRQALREPNPKKRRQLRLEGIRRTLAAPSELFWKPKPESEMNQLLYEEACFQAWDYLERKVHGEIRGKKRTEDKAYDPDKGDGSPITLWNKTCEKKYKGLLKIQPQRHVTPIDYKTGKPKDMDDFAAPSKRQSIDELLVKIKTVIEEDCEEVYQKTYVRKNPPPPITCQAVLLAIVNHAINGEKWTLDSLAMEFNTPKGTMRGAFENKLKSLLSKMQDFLD
;
A
#
# COMPACT_ATOMS: atom_id res chain seq x y z
N MET A 1 14.71 22.62 32.15
CA MET A 1 15.51 22.37 30.93
C MET A 1 15.90 20.90 30.90
N GLU A 2 14.97 20.02 30.53
CA GLU A 2 15.22 18.58 30.40
C GLU A 2 14.58 18.10 29.10
N TYR A 3 15.25 18.36 27.99
CA TYR A 3 14.83 17.91 26.65
C TYR A 3 16.07 17.48 25.85
N GLN A 4 16.95 16.68 26.44
CA GLN A 4 18.17 16.20 25.76
C GLN A 4 18.60 14.77 26.13
N LYS A 5 17.69 13.91 26.55
CA LYS A 5 17.97 12.47 26.65
C LYS A 5 16.83 11.71 26.01
N HIS A 6 17.06 11.25 24.78
CA HIS A 6 16.47 10.07 24.11
C HIS A 6 16.61 10.24 22.59
N GLN A 7 17.86 10.24 22.12
CA GLN A 7 18.20 9.92 20.72
C GLN A 7 19.39 8.96 20.73
N GLU A 8 19.28 7.84 21.43
CA GLU A 8 20.03 6.66 21.03
C GLU A 8 19.30 6.05 19.84
N LEU A 9 19.50 6.66 18.67
CA LEU A 9 19.31 5.99 17.39
C LEU A 9 20.36 4.88 17.34
N TRP A 10 19.97 3.69 17.79
CA TRP A 10 20.77 2.49 17.61
C TRP A 10 21.01 2.32 16.10
N LYS A 11 22.25 2.63 15.69
CA LYS A 11 22.79 2.24 14.39
C LYS A 11 22.74 0.72 14.36
N VAL A 12 21.66 0.15 13.83
CA VAL A 12 21.71 -1.21 13.31
C VAL A 12 22.92 -1.22 12.38
N PRO A 13 23.90 -2.13 12.57
CA PRO A 13 24.98 -2.25 11.61
C PRO A 13 24.30 -2.58 10.29
N MET A 14 24.22 -1.61 9.36
CA MET A 14 23.89 -1.93 7.99
C MET A 14 24.94 -2.96 7.60
N CYS A 15 24.50 -4.20 7.39
CA CYS A 15 25.37 -5.36 7.20
C CYS A 15 25.99 -5.33 5.79
N GLU A 16 26.56 -4.19 5.41
CA GLU A 16 27.19 -3.90 4.12
C GLU A 16 28.36 -4.85 3.80
N LYS A 17 28.77 -5.68 4.76
CA LYS A 17 29.83 -6.68 4.63
C LYS A 17 29.38 -8.03 4.06
N HIS A 18 28.07 -8.29 3.94
CA HIS A 18 27.63 -9.57 3.38
C HIS A 18 27.89 -9.60 1.87
N PRO A 19 28.61 -10.61 1.32
CA PRO A 19 29.08 -10.63 -0.07
C PRO A 19 27.95 -10.49 -1.11
N ILE A 20 26.75 -10.94 -0.77
CA ILE A 20 25.53 -10.78 -1.59
C ILE A 20 25.25 -9.32 -1.97
N HIS A 21 25.65 -8.32 -1.17
CA HIS A 21 25.45 -6.91 -1.51
C HIS A 21 26.24 -6.52 -2.77
N GLU A 22 27.48 -6.99 -2.91
CA GLU A 22 28.30 -6.74 -4.10
C GLU A 22 27.82 -7.57 -5.28
N GLU A 23 27.46 -8.84 -5.08
CA GLU A 23 26.92 -9.69 -6.14
C GLU A 23 25.66 -9.09 -6.77
N LEU A 24 24.72 -8.62 -5.94
CA LEU A 24 23.50 -7.99 -6.41
C LEU A 24 23.79 -6.69 -7.15
N LYS A 25 24.71 -5.85 -6.64
CA LYS A 25 25.13 -4.64 -7.35
C LYS A 25 25.69 -4.97 -8.73
N GLU A 26 26.51 -6.00 -8.84
CA GLU A 26 27.11 -6.40 -10.10
C GLU A 26 26.07 -6.91 -11.12
N ILE A 27 25.10 -7.72 -10.70
CA ILE A 27 23.99 -8.16 -11.58
C ILE A 27 23.25 -6.95 -12.17
N PHE A 28 22.98 -5.93 -11.35
CA PHE A 28 22.29 -4.73 -11.82
C PHE A 28 23.18 -3.82 -12.67
N ARG A 29 24.50 -3.73 -12.41
CA ARG A 29 25.44 -3.04 -13.31
C ARG A 29 25.47 -3.71 -14.69
N GLN A 30 25.51 -5.03 -14.73
CA GLN A 30 25.44 -5.79 -15.98
C GLN A 30 24.12 -5.51 -16.71
N ALA A 31 22.99 -5.50 -16.00
CA ALA A 31 21.70 -5.16 -16.58
C ALA A 31 21.67 -3.74 -17.18
N LEU A 32 22.30 -2.76 -16.53
CA LEU A 32 22.39 -1.38 -17.06
C LEU A 32 23.23 -1.28 -18.33
N ARG A 33 24.32 -2.05 -18.41
CA ARG A 33 25.25 -2.06 -19.56
C ARG A 33 24.77 -2.94 -20.72
N GLU A 34 23.85 -3.88 -20.47
CA GLU A 34 23.42 -4.87 -21.45
C GLU A 34 22.57 -4.22 -22.57
N PRO A 35 23.04 -4.21 -23.83
CA PRO A 35 22.30 -3.61 -24.95
C PRO A 35 21.08 -4.44 -25.36
N ASN A 36 21.08 -5.76 -25.16
CA ASN A 36 19.96 -6.62 -25.56
C ASN A 36 18.78 -6.53 -24.57
N PRO A 37 17.59 -6.08 -25.00
CA PRO A 37 16.43 -5.92 -24.11
C PRO A 37 15.97 -7.21 -23.43
N LYS A 38 16.05 -8.37 -24.11
CA LYS A 38 15.64 -9.66 -23.53
C LYS A 38 16.59 -10.08 -22.40
N LYS A 39 17.90 -9.97 -22.66
CA LYS A 39 18.95 -10.31 -21.68
C LYS A 39 18.97 -9.33 -20.51
N ARG A 40 18.76 -8.03 -20.78
CA ARG A 40 18.55 -7.01 -19.74
C ARG A 40 17.40 -7.35 -18.81
N ARG A 41 16.24 -7.75 -19.36
CA ARG A 41 15.08 -8.18 -18.56
C ARG A 41 15.42 -9.41 -17.71
N GLN A 42 16.11 -10.39 -18.27
CA GLN A 42 16.54 -11.59 -17.56
C GLN A 42 17.46 -11.26 -16.37
N LEU A 43 18.47 -10.42 -16.57
CA LEU A 43 19.38 -9.97 -15.51
C LEU A 43 18.65 -9.23 -14.39
N ARG A 44 17.68 -8.37 -14.72
CA ARG A 44 16.85 -7.69 -13.71
C ARG A 44 16.03 -8.68 -12.88
N LEU A 45 15.40 -9.65 -13.54
CA LEU A 45 14.63 -10.70 -12.85
C LEU A 45 15.54 -11.58 -11.97
N GLU A 46 16.75 -11.89 -12.43
CA GLU A 46 17.73 -12.61 -11.62
C GLU A 46 18.13 -11.81 -10.37
N GLY A 47 18.44 -10.52 -10.54
CA GLY A 47 18.75 -9.63 -9.42
C GLY A 47 17.62 -9.55 -8.40
N ILE A 48 16.36 -9.43 -8.85
CA ILE A 48 15.18 -9.43 -7.97
C ILE A 48 15.06 -10.78 -7.23
N ARG A 49 15.15 -11.91 -7.94
CA ARG A 49 15.05 -13.24 -7.34
C ARG A 49 16.14 -13.49 -6.30
N ARG A 50 17.39 -13.12 -6.59
CA ARG A 50 18.49 -13.24 -5.64
C ARG A 50 18.32 -12.31 -4.44
N THR A 51 17.75 -11.13 -4.65
CA THR A 51 17.41 -10.23 -3.53
C THR A 51 16.35 -10.88 -2.64
N LEU A 52 15.28 -11.44 -3.20
CA LEU A 52 14.24 -12.15 -2.44
C LEU A 52 14.77 -13.39 -1.69
N ALA A 53 15.76 -14.08 -2.26
CA ALA A 53 16.40 -15.25 -1.66
C ALA A 53 17.52 -14.90 -0.67
N ALA A 54 17.79 -13.61 -0.44
CA ALA A 54 18.83 -13.19 0.49
C ALA A 54 18.46 -13.59 1.94
N PRO A 55 19.46 -13.84 2.81
CA PRO A 55 19.21 -14.16 4.21
C PRO A 55 18.35 -13.10 4.92
N SER A 56 17.38 -13.58 5.71
CA SER A 56 16.36 -12.73 6.35
C SER A 56 16.95 -11.65 7.27
N GLU A 57 18.09 -11.92 7.88
CA GLU A 57 18.83 -11.06 8.79
C GLU A 57 19.44 -9.83 8.12
N LEU A 58 19.56 -9.82 6.79
CA LEU A 58 20.02 -8.66 6.03
C LEU A 58 18.91 -7.62 5.84
N PHE A 59 17.66 -8.00 6.09
CA PHE A 59 16.51 -7.12 5.97
C PHE A 59 16.23 -6.40 7.27
N TRP A 60 16.00 -5.10 7.17
CA TRP A 60 15.64 -4.27 8.30
C TRP A 60 14.30 -4.73 8.87
N LYS A 61 14.27 -4.98 10.18
CA LYS A 61 13.09 -5.34 10.95
C LYS A 61 13.01 -4.47 12.21
N PRO A 62 11.86 -3.82 12.50
CA PRO A 62 11.68 -3.08 13.74
C PRO A 62 11.59 -4.04 14.91
N LYS A 63 11.93 -3.57 16.11
CA LYS A 63 11.61 -4.30 17.34
C LYS A 63 10.08 -4.29 17.51
N PRO A 64 9.41 -5.45 17.63
CA PRO A 64 7.96 -5.46 17.79
C PRO A 64 7.61 -4.90 19.17
N GLU A 65 6.89 -3.79 19.20
CA GLU A 65 6.34 -3.20 20.44
C GLU A 65 4.86 -3.58 20.64
N SER A 66 4.18 -4.03 19.59
CA SER A 66 2.79 -4.52 19.60
C SER A 66 2.48 -5.35 18.34
N GLU A 67 1.40 -6.14 18.34
CA GLU A 67 0.90 -6.85 17.15
C GLU A 67 0.52 -5.89 16.01
N MET A 68 -0.05 -4.74 16.37
CA MET A 68 -0.40 -3.71 15.40
C MET A 68 0.85 -3.09 14.76
N ASN A 69 1.95 -2.94 15.50
CA ASN A 69 3.25 -2.55 14.94
C ASN A 69 3.82 -3.62 13.98
N GLN A 70 3.45 -4.88 14.15
CA GLN A 70 3.83 -5.95 13.22
C GLN A 70 3.04 -5.86 11.90
N LEU A 71 1.73 -5.58 11.94
CA LEU A 71 0.92 -5.37 10.73
C LEU A 71 1.42 -4.16 9.92
N LEU A 72 1.77 -3.05 10.59
CA LEU A 72 2.37 -1.89 9.92
C LEU A 72 3.71 -2.21 9.27
N TYR A 73 4.49 -3.10 9.87
CA TYR A 73 5.76 -3.54 9.31
C TYR A 73 5.55 -4.40 8.07
N GLU A 74 4.56 -5.30 8.06
CA GLU A 74 4.20 -6.11 6.89
C GLU A 74 3.74 -5.23 5.71
N GLU A 75 2.91 -4.22 5.96
CA GLU A 75 2.52 -3.22 4.95
C GLU A 75 3.73 -2.43 4.44
N ALA A 76 4.63 -2.02 5.32
CA ALA A 76 5.87 -1.34 4.92
C ALA A 76 6.77 -2.22 4.05
N CYS A 77 6.86 -3.52 4.35
CA CYS A 77 7.58 -4.50 3.54
C CYS A 77 7.03 -4.59 2.12
N PHE A 78 5.70 -4.71 1.99
CA PHE A 78 5.03 -4.78 0.69
C PHE A 78 5.33 -3.52 -0.15
N GLN A 79 5.20 -2.34 0.47
CA GLN A 79 5.50 -1.08 -0.22
C GLN A 79 6.98 -0.93 -0.61
N ALA A 80 7.90 -1.49 0.18
CA ALA A 80 9.33 -1.47 -0.12
C ALA A 80 9.69 -2.39 -1.31
N TRP A 81 9.06 -3.56 -1.40
CA TRP A 81 9.23 -4.46 -2.55
C TRP A 81 8.67 -3.87 -3.84
N ASP A 82 7.45 -3.33 -3.79
CA ASP A 82 6.84 -2.63 -4.93
C ASP A 82 7.68 -1.43 -5.39
N TYR A 83 8.28 -0.68 -4.45
CA TYR A 83 9.19 0.40 -4.80
C TYR A 83 10.47 -0.10 -5.47
N LEU A 84 11.10 -1.16 -4.94
CA LEU A 84 12.31 -1.74 -5.51
C LEU A 84 12.07 -2.21 -6.95
N GLU A 85 10.98 -2.94 -7.20
CA GLU A 85 10.64 -3.43 -8.54
C GLU A 85 10.43 -2.27 -9.52
N ARG A 86 9.62 -1.26 -9.15
CA ARG A 86 9.44 -0.07 -9.98
C ARG A 86 10.74 0.68 -10.23
N LYS A 87 11.62 0.76 -9.23
CA LYS A 87 12.94 1.39 -9.35
C LYS A 87 13.82 0.63 -10.35
N VAL A 88 13.90 -0.70 -10.25
CA VAL A 88 14.62 -1.58 -11.19
C VAL A 88 14.13 -1.40 -12.63
N HIS A 89 12.83 -1.20 -12.81
CA HIS A 89 12.23 -1.00 -14.12
C HIS A 89 12.26 0.46 -14.62
N GLY A 90 12.65 1.42 -13.77
CA GLY A 90 12.63 2.86 -14.09
C GLY A 90 11.24 3.50 -14.04
N GLU A 91 10.25 2.80 -13.49
CA GLU A 91 8.83 3.16 -13.44
C GLU A 91 8.49 4.05 -12.23
N ILE A 92 9.40 4.95 -11.86
CA ILE A 92 9.19 5.91 -10.77
C ILE A 92 8.51 7.18 -11.30
N ARG A 93 7.41 7.60 -10.66
CA ARG A 93 6.70 8.84 -10.98
C ARG A 93 7.59 10.08 -10.71
N GLY A 94 7.52 11.11 -11.55
CA GLY A 94 8.26 12.37 -11.37
C GLY A 94 8.75 13.02 -12.67
N LYS A 95 9.34 14.22 -12.61
CA LYS A 95 9.78 15.01 -13.78
C LYS A 95 11.11 14.56 -14.41
N LYS A 96 11.86 13.65 -13.77
CA LYS A 96 13.15 13.16 -14.29
C LYS A 96 12.99 12.16 -15.44
N ARG A 97 14.02 12.02 -16.30
CA ARG A 97 14.07 11.01 -17.36
C ARG A 97 14.10 9.60 -16.75
N THR A 98 13.63 8.60 -17.50
CA THR A 98 13.53 7.20 -17.04
C THR A 98 14.89 6.64 -16.62
N GLU A 99 15.97 7.02 -17.29
CA GLU A 99 17.36 6.61 -16.99
C GLU A 99 17.86 7.17 -15.65
N ASP A 100 17.44 8.36 -15.25
CA ASP A 100 17.78 8.97 -13.95
C ASP A 100 16.92 8.41 -12.80
N LYS A 101 15.86 7.69 -13.15
CA LYS A 101 14.91 7.09 -12.21
C LYS A 101 15.17 5.61 -12.02
N ALA A 102 15.74 4.93 -13.01
CA ALA A 102 16.12 3.54 -12.92
C ALA A 102 17.08 3.31 -11.75
N TYR A 103 17.02 2.12 -11.18
CA TYR A 103 17.94 1.67 -10.15
C TYR A 103 19.37 1.71 -10.70
N ASP A 104 20.25 2.41 -10.00
CA ASP A 104 21.67 2.45 -10.32
C ASP A 104 22.50 2.38 -9.03
N PRO A 105 23.20 1.25 -8.80
CA PRO A 105 23.94 1.04 -7.56
C PRO A 105 25.08 2.05 -7.37
N ASP A 106 25.59 2.64 -8.46
CA ASP A 106 26.70 3.58 -8.44
C ASP A 106 26.23 5.04 -8.28
N LYS A 107 24.93 5.31 -8.45
CA LYS A 107 24.29 6.64 -8.22
C LYS A 107 23.73 6.82 -6.81
N GLY A 108 24.19 6.02 -5.85
CA GLY A 108 23.82 6.16 -4.43
C GLY A 108 22.59 5.35 -3.99
N ASP A 109 22.00 4.52 -4.87
CA ASP A 109 20.93 3.59 -4.49
C ASP A 109 21.45 2.44 -3.60
N GLY A 110 22.77 2.15 -3.63
CA GLY A 110 23.40 1.10 -2.82
C GLY A 110 23.16 -0.28 -3.41
N SER A 111 23.06 -1.32 -2.58
CA SER A 111 22.56 -2.63 -3.02
C SER A 111 21.02 -2.66 -3.00
N PRO A 112 20.36 -3.61 -3.68
CA PRO A 112 18.90 -3.73 -3.65
C PRO A 112 18.36 -3.94 -2.23
N ILE A 113 19.10 -4.70 -1.40
CA ILE A 113 18.78 -4.91 0.02
C ILE A 113 18.89 -3.59 0.79
N THR A 114 19.94 -2.80 0.53
CA THR A 114 20.12 -1.48 1.16
C THR A 114 18.99 -0.53 0.79
N LEU A 115 18.61 -0.52 -0.48
CA LEU A 115 17.51 0.29 -0.99
C LEU A 115 16.18 -0.15 -0.36
N TRP A 116 15.94 -1.45 -0.27
CA TRP A 116 14.76 -2.01 0.39
C TRP A 116 14.73 -1.61 1.86
N ASN A 117 15.83 -1.75 2.61
CA ASN A 117 15.92 -1.43 4.05
C ASN A 117 15.56 0.03 4.31
N LYS A 118 16.21 0.96 3.59
CA LYS A 118 15.94 2.40 3.71
C LYS A 118 14.48 2.73 3.37
N THR A 119 13.91 2.05 2.37
CA THR A 119 12.53 2.26 1.94
C THR A 119 11.54 1.72 2.97
N CYS A 120 11.73 0.49 3.44
CA CYS A 120 10.89 -0.18 4.42
C CYS A 120 10.86 0.62 5.73
N GLU A 121 12.02 1.01 6.26
CA GLU A 121 12.12 1.83 7.45
C GLU A 121 11.37 3.17 7.30
N LYS A 122 11.56 3.85 6.15
CA LYS A 122 10.88 5.12 5.86
C LYS A 122 9.37 4.95 5.77
N LYS A 123 8.89 3.89 5.12
CA LYS A 123 7.46 3.58 5.00
C LYS A 123 6.85 3.25 6.35
N TYR A 124 7.50 2.39 7.11
CA TYR A 124 7.10 2.03 8.47
C TYR A 124 6.96 3.26 9.38
N LYS A 125 8.00 4.10 9.44
CA LYS A 125 7.96 5.36 10.20
C LYS A 125 6.88 6.33 9.71
N GLY A 126 6.58 6.32 8.41
CA GLY A 126 5.47 7.08 7.84
C GLY A 126 4.12 6.57 8.33
N LEU A 127 3.90 5.25 8.29
CA LEU A 127 2.68 4.60 8.77
C LEU A 127 2.48 4.82 10.27
N LEU A 128 3.54 4.70 11.08
CA LEU A 128 3.50 5.01 12.51
C LEU A 128 3.06 6.45 12.81
N LYS A 129 3.41 7.41 11.95
CA LYS A 129 3.00 8.83 12.11
C LYS A 129 1.58 9.12 11.63
N ILE A 130 1.07 8.30 10.70
CA ILE A 130 -0.27 8.44 10.14
C ILE A 130 -1.31 7.75 11.04
N GLN A 131 -0.87 6.79 11.87
CA GLN A 131 -1.71 6.35 12.97
C GLN A 131 -2.15 7.58 13.77
N PRO A 132 -3.47 7.80 13.91
CA PRO A 132 -3.93 8.83 14.83
C PRO A 132 -3.26 8.54 16.15
N GLN A 133 -2.63 9.54 16.77
CA GLN A 133 -2.34 9.50 18.19
C GLN A 133 -3.68 9.33 18.91
N ARG A 134 -4.20 8.09 19.01
CA ARG A 134 -5.33 7.71 19.86
C ARG A 134 -4.81 7.65 21.30
N HIS A 135 -4.29 8.77 21.77
CA HIS A 135 -4.19 9.08 23.20
C HIS A 135 -5.23 10.15 23.55
N VAL A 136 -6.46 9.93 23.07
CA VAL A 136 -7.63 10.51 23.71
C VAL A 136 -8.43 9.32 24.15
N THR A 137 -8.44 9.06 25.45
CA THR A 137 -9.40 8.15 26.08
C THR A 137 -10.77 8.49 25.47
N PRO A 138 -11.46 7.56 24.78
CA PRO A 138 -12.71 7.87 24.14
C PRO A 138 -13.63 8.53 25.16
N ILE A 139 -14.17 9.70 24.83
CA ILE A 139 -15.12 10.38 25.70
C ILE A 139 -16.50 9.93 25.24
N ASP A 140 -17.33 9.44 26.16
CA ASP A 140 -18.72 9.16 25.83
C ASP A 140 -19.45 10.47 25.51
N TYR A 141 -19.89 10.63 24.26
CA TYR A 141 -20.54 11.85 23.76
C TYR A 141 -21.87 12.16 24.46
N LYS A 142 -22.49 11.19 25.16
CA LYS A 142 -23.72 11.40 25.93
C LYS A 142 -23.46 11.87 27.35
N THR A 143 -22.32 11.51 27.94
CA THR A 143 -22.07 11.72 29.39
C THR A 143 -20.84 12.58 29.68
N GLY A 144 -19.96 12.82 28.69
CA GLY A 144 -18.77 13.65 28.81
C GLY A 144 -17.65 13.06 29.67
N LYS A 145 -17.74 11.79 30.07
CA LYS A 145 -16.76 11.12 30.92
C LYS A 145 -15.76 10.27 30.10
N PRO A 146 -14.52 10.08 30.60
CA PRO A 146 -13.57 9.13 30.03
C PRO A 146 -14.17 7.72 30.05
N LYS A 147 -14.20 7.06 28.89
CA LYS A 147 -14.73 5.71 28.72
C LYS A 147 -13.67 4.70 29.17
N ASP A 148 -13.99 3.88 30.17
CA ASP A 148 -13.09 2.83 30.66
C ASP A 148 -12.79 1.82 29.54
N MET A 149 -11.51 1.48 29.39
CA MET A 149 -11.00 0.60 28.34
C MET A 149 -11.31 -0.89 28.60
N ASP A 150 -11.79 -1.24 29.79
CA ASP A 150 -12.20 -2.61 30.14
C ASP A 150 -13.56 -3.01 29.54
N ASP A 151 -14.30 -2.06 28.94
CA ASP A 151 -15.54 -2.34 28.20
C ASP A 151 -15.30 -2.80 26.76
N PHE A 152 -14.05 -2.95 26.31
CA PHE A 152 -13.75 -3.72 25.11
C PHE A 152 -13.94 -5.21 25.42
N ALA A 153 -15.21 -5.64 25.49
CA ALA A 153 -15.54 -7.00 25.12
C ALA A 153 -14.92 -7.24 23.73
N ALA A 154 -13.97 -8.18 23.65
CA ALA A 154 -13.48 -8.71 22.38
C ALA A 154 -14.69 -8.92 21.46
N PRO A 155 -14.64 -8.53 20.16
CA PRO A 155 -15.81 -8.50 19.31
C PRO A 155 -16.53 -9.84 19.37
N SER A 156 -17.64 -9.85 20.10
CA SER A 156 -18.40 -11.06 20.36
C SER A 156 -19.16 -11.35 19.08
N LYS A 157 -18.55 -12.21 18.26
CA LYS A 157 -18.95 -12.72 16.92
C LYS A 157 -18.16 -12.06 15.80
N ARG A 158 -17.32 -12.88 15.14
CA ARG A 158 -16.90 -12.64 13.75
C ARG A 158 -18.18 -12.51 12.92
N GLN A 159 -18.50 -11.32 12.45
CA GLN A 159 -19.56 -11.14 11.45
C GLN A 159 -19.21 -12.02 10.23
N SER A 160 -20.19 -12.69 9.68
CA SER A 160 -19.95 -13.44 8.44
C SER A 160 -19.58 -12.45 7.33
N ILE A 161 -18.78 -12.92 6.36
CA ILE A 161 -18.42 -12.09 5.19
C ILE A 161 -19.69 -11.61 4.48
N ASP A 162 -20.76 -12.41 4.50
CA ASP A 162 -22.05 -12.08 3.91
C ASP A 162 -22.74 -10.92 4.65
N GLU A 163 -22.72 -10.91 5.99
CA GLU A 163 -23.25 -9.81 6.80
C GLU A 163 -22.51 -8.49 6.54
N LEU A 164 -21.18 -8.57 6.37
CA LEU A 164 -20.34 -7.42 6.07
C LEU A 164 -20.63 -6.86 4.67
N LEU A 165 -20.78 -7.73 3.67
CA LEU A 165 -21.10 -7.32 2.30
C LEU A 165 -22.49 -6.69 2.20
N VAL A 166 -23.47 -7.19 2.95
CA VAL A 166 -24.82 -6.59 3.03
C VAL A 166 -24.74 -5.18 3.66
N LYS A 167 -23.98 -4.99 4.74
CA LYS A 167 -23.79 -3.67 5.34
C LYS A 167 -23.10 -2.69 4.38
N ILE A 168 -22.03 -3.14 3.72
CA ILE A 168 -21.32 -2.34 2.70
C ILE A 168 -22.29 -1.91 1.61
N LYS A 169 -23.12 -2.84 1.12
CA LYS A 169 -24.15 -2.54 0.13
C LYS A 169 -25.10 -1.46 0.63
N THR A 170 -25.64 -1.60 1.84
CA THR A 170 -26.55 -0.61 2.45
C THR A 170 -25.91 0.77 2.56
N VAL A 171 -24.65 0.87 3.02
CA VAL A 171 -23.94 2.16 3.12
C VAL A 171 -23.78 2.84 1.76
N ILE A 172 -23.48 2.06 0.72
CA ILE A 172 -23.35 2.59 -0.65
C ILE A 172 -24.71 2.99 -1.21
N GLU A 173 -25.77 2.23 -0.93
CA GLU A 173 -27.14 2.50 -1.40
C GLU A 173 -27.74 3.75 -0.72
N GLU A 174 -27.61 3.85 0.60
CA GLU A 174 -28.14 4.97 1.39
C GLU A 174 -27.42 6.28 1.09
N ASP A 175 -26.09 6.23 0.85
CA ASP A 175 -25.24 7.36 0.46
C ASP A 175 -25.66 8.68 1.15
N CYS A 176 -25.75 8.68 2.48
CA CYS A 176 -26.40 9.77 3.23
C CYS A 176 -25.74 11.15 3.00
N GLU A 177 -24.46 11.18 2.61
CA GLU A 177 -23.72 12.40 2.28
C GLU A 177 -23.70 12.71 0.76
N GLU A 178 -24.38 11.90 -0.05
CA GLU A 178 -24.45 11.95 -1.52
C GLU A 178 -23.07 11.92 -2.20
N VAL A 179 -22.06 11.37 -1.53
CA VAL A 179 -20.67 11.37 -1.98
C VAL A 179 -20.48 10.38 -3.13
N TYR A 180 -21.09 9.20 -3.05
CA TYR A 180 -20.96 8.16 -4.08
C TYR A 180 -21.75 8.51 -5.35
N GLN A 181 -22.91 9.14 -5.20
CA GLN A 181 -23.79 9.59 -6.27
C GLN A 181 -23.24 10.81 -7.02
N LYS A 182 -22.65 11.79 -6.31
CA LYS A 182 -22.09 13.01 -6.93
C LYS A 182 -20.70 12.81 -7.54
N THR A 183 -20.01 11.71 -7.20
CA THR A 183 -18.69 11.42 -7.77
C THR A 183 -18.81 10.56 -9.02
N TYR A 184 -18.44 11.09 -10.18
CA TYR A 184 -18.59 10.39 -11.45
C TYR A 184 -17.31 9.64 -11.88
N VAL A 185 -17.47 8.41 -12.35
CA VAL A 185 -16.47 7.69 -13.17
C VAL A 185 -16.42 8.31 -14.57
N ARG A 186 -17.59 8.57 -15.16
CA ARG A 186 -17.73 9.23 -16.46
C ARG A 186 -18.99 10.09 -16.46
N LYS A 187 -18.87 11.39 -16.73
CA LYS A 187 -20.01 12.31 -16.81
C LYS A 187 -20.67 12.34 -18.20
N ASN A 188 -19.86 12.20 -19.26
CA ASN A 188 -20.30 12.30 -20.66
C ASN A 188 -19.69 11.18 -21.53
N PRO A 189 -20.38 10.75 -22.60
CA PRO A 189 -21.78 11.07 -22.93
C PRO A 189 -22.76 10.46 -21.91
N PRO A 190 -24.02 10.91 -21.86
CA PRO A 190 -25.05 10.29 -21.01
C PRO A 190 -25.32 8.82 -21.39
N PRO A 191 -25.78 7.97 -20.45
CA PRO A 191 -26.00 8.28 -19.03
C PRO A 191 -24.68 8.35 -18.23
N PRO A 192 -24.59 9.21 -17.20
CA PRO A 192 -23.40 9.31 -16.38
C PRO A 192 -23.19 8.02 -15.58
N ILE A 193 -21.93 7.63 -15.41
CA ILE A 193 -21.52 6.49 -14.59
C ILE A 193 -21.03 7.08 -13.26
N THR A 194 -21.75 6.82 -12.18
CA THR A 194 -21.39 7.25 -10.82
C THR A 194 -20.43 6.26 -10.17
N CYS A 195 -19.71 6.71 -9.14
CA CYS A 195 -18.91 5.81 -8.31
C CYS A 195 -19.81 4.84 -7.54
N GLN A 196 -20.99 5.29 -7.12
CA GLN A 196 -22.01 4.43 -6.50
C GLN A 196 -22.32 3.21 -7.37
N ALA A 197 -22.64 3.41 -8.65
CA ALA A 197 -22.99 2.32 -9.55
C ALA A 197 -21.86 1.29 -9.68
N VAL A 198 -20.61 1.75 -9.80
CA VAL A 198 -19.45 0.85 -9.92
C VAL A 198 -19.14 0.12 -8.61
N LEU A 199 -19.26 0.79 -7.46
CA LEU A 199 -19.07 0.14 -6.16
C LEU A 199 -20.14 -0.92 -5.89
N LEU A 200 -21.40 -0.66 -6.24
CA LEU A 200 -22.47 -1.65 -6.12
C LEU A 200 -22.22 -2.87 -7.02
N ALA A 201 -21.73 -2.68 -8.25
CA ALA A 201 -21.36 -3.79 -9.13
C ALA A 201 -20.24 -4.66 -8.52
N ILE A 202 -19.23 -4.03 -7.93
CA ILE A 202 -18.15 -4.74 -7.21
C ILE A 202 -18.71 -5.57 -6.05
N VAL A 203 -19.61 -5.00 -5.26
CA VAL A 203 -20.23 -5.69 -4.13
C VAL A 203 -21.13 -6.84 -4.60
N ASN A 204 -21.89 -6.65 -5.68
CA ASN A 204 -22.73 -7.70 -6.26
C ASN A 204 -21.88 -8.87 -6.79
N HIS A 205 -20.77 -8.60 -7.47
CA HIS A 205 -19.82 -9.65 -7.87
C HIS A 205 -19.28 -10.40 -6.63
N ALA A 206 -18.92 -9.69 -5.57
CA ALA A 206 -18.44 -10.31 -4.33
C ALA A 206 -19.51 -11.19 -3.66
N ILE A 207 -20.76 -10.73 -3.59
CA ILE A 207 -21.90 -11.50 -3.05
C ILE A 207 -22.14 -12.77 -3.87
N ASN A 208 -22.00 -12.70 -5.19
CA ASN A 208 -22.19 -13.85 -6.08
C ASN A 208 -20.95 -14.77 -6.16
N GLY A 209 -19.87 -14.46 -5.43
CA GLY A 209 -18.61 -15.22 -5.48
C GLY A 209 -17.84 -15.06 -6.80
N GLU A 210 -18.17 -14.06 -7.60
CA GLU A 210 -17.56 -13.77 -8.90
C GLU A 210 -16.32 -12.90 -8.73
N LYS A 211 -15.27 -13.21 -9.49
CA LYS A 211 -14.10 -12.33 -9.57
C LYS A 211 -14.40 -11.18 -10.51
N TRP A 212 -14.26 -9.96 -10.01
CA TRP A 212 -14.27 -8.76 -10.84
C TRP A 212 -12.85 -8.33 -11.19
N THR A 213 -12.70 -7.68 -12.33
CA THR A 213 -11.46 -7.04 -12.78
C THR A 213 -11.78 -5.66 -13.34
N LEU A 214 -10.78 -4.80 -13.51
CA LEU A 214 -10.97 -3.52 -14.21
C LEU A 214 -11.48 -3.73 -15.65
N ASP A 215 -11.16 -4.86 -16.26
CA ASP A 215 -11.64 -5.23 -17.60
C ASP A 215 -13.11 -5.63 -17.60
N SER A 216 -13.54 -6.45 -16.63
CA SER A 216 -14.95 -6.82 -16.51
C SER A 216 -15.83 -5.61 -16.19
N LEU A 217 -15.39 -4.74 -15.27
CA LEU A 217 -16.10 -3.50 -14.97
C LEU A 217 -16.10 -2.53 -16.16
N ALA A 218 -14.99 -2.41 -16.90
CA ALA A 218 -14.95 -1.56 -18.09
C ALA A 218 -15.94 -2.06 -19.17
N MET A 219 -16.06 -3.37 -19.35
CA MET A 219 -17.05 -3.97 -20.25
C MET A 219 -18.48 -3.75 -19.77
N GLU A 220 -18.78 -4.03 -18.50
CA GLU A 220 -20.11 -3.88 -17.90
C GLU A 220 -20.64 -2.45 -18.04
N PHE A 221 -19.78 -1.45 -17.82
CA PHE A 221 -20.15 -0.03 -17.92
C PHE A 221 -19.89 0.58 -19.30
N ASN A 222 -19.56 -0.23 -20.31
CA ASN A 222 -19.24 0.19 -21.68
C ASN A 222 -18.32 1.43 -21.71
N THR A 223 -17.21 1.36 -20.98
CA THR A 223 -16.27 2.47 -20.83
C THR A 223 -14.85 2.03 -21.19
N PRO A 224 -13.99 2.91 -21.71
CA PRO A 224 -12.59 2.57 -21.95
C PRO A 224 -11.90 2.11 -20.65
N LYS A 225 -11.12 1.03 -20.74
CA LYS A 225 -10.31 0.49 -19.62
C LYS A 225 -9.48 1.56 -18.91
N GLY A 226 -8.93 2.51 -19.66
CA GLY A 226 -8.15 3.63 -19.11
C GLY A 226 -8.99 4.56 -18.21
N THR A 227 -10.25 4.80 -18.58
CA THR A 227 -11.20 5.60 -17.79
C THR A 227 -11.55 4.90 -16.49
N MET A 228 -11.88 3.60 -16.55
CA MET A 228 -12.20 2.81 -15.36
C MET A 228 -11.00 2.71 -14.41
N ARG A 229 -9.80 2.45 -14.94
CA ARG A 229 -8.56 2.44 -14.15
C ARG A 229 -8.30 3.80 -13.48
N GLY A 230 -8.42 4.89 -14.23
CA GLY A 230 -8.23 6.24 -13.71
C GLY A 230 -9.24 6.58 -12.62
N ALA A 231 -10.51 6.18 -12.78
CA ALA A 231 -11.51 6.38 -11.75
C ALA A 231 -11.26 5.50 -10.51
N PHE A 232 -10.79 4.27 -10.71
CA PHE A 232 -10.47 3.37 -9.61
C PHE A 232 -9.34 3.90 -8.73
N GLU A 233 -8.23 4.31 -9.35
CA GLU A 233 -7.06 4.82 -8.63
C GLU A 233 -7.32 6.15 -7.92
N ASN A 234 -8.09 7.06 -8.53
CA ASN A 234 -8.23 8.43 -8.04
C ASN A 234 -9.49 8.67 -7.19
N LYS A 235 -10.53 7.84 -7.34
CA LYS A 235 -11.85 8.08 -6.71
C LYS A 235 -12.29 6.87 -5.89
N LEU A 236 -12.52 5.73 -6.54
CA LEU A 236 -13.13 4.56 -5.88
C LEU A 236 -12.29 4.06 -4.71
N LYS A 237 -10.96 3.99 -4.86
CA LYS A 237 -10.06 3.56 -3.78
C LYS A 237 -10.12 4.48 -2.56
N SER A 238 -10.16 5.79 -2.76
CA SER A 238 -10.28 6.75 -1.65
C SER A 238 -11.64 6.66 -0.96
N LEU A 239 -12.70 6.42 -1.74
CA LEU A 239 -14.06 6.27 -1.22
C LEU A 239 -14.22 5.00 -0.39
N LEU A 240 -13.67 3.88 -0.87
CA LEU A 240 -13.62 2.62 -0.12
C LEU A 240 -12.84 2.74 1.19
N SER A 241 -11.74 3.50 1.21
CA SER A 241 -10.96 3.71 2.44
C SER A 241 -11.74 4.49 3.51
N LYS A 242 -12.62 5.42 3.11
CA LYS A 242 -13.50 6.16 4.04
C LYS A 242 -14.65 5.30 4.55
N MET A 243 -15.06 4.29 3.77
CA MET A 243 -16.14 3.38 4.15
C MET A 243 -15.81 2.56 5.40
N GLN A 244 -14.53 2.31 5.65
CA GLN A 244 -14.08 1.63 6.87
C GLN A 244 -14.52 2.37 8.13
N ASP A 245 -14.59 3.70 8.10
CA ASP A 245 -15.05 4.53 9.23
C ASP A 245 -16.56 4.34 9.54
N PHE A 246 -17.34 3.80 8.60
CA PHE A 246 -18.79 3.54 8.75
C PHE A 246 -19.12 2.09 9.11
N LEU A 247 -18.14 1.19 9.03
CA LEU A 247 -18.30 -0.24 9.29
C LEU A 247 -17.82 -0.66 10.68
N ASP A 248 -17.07 0.20 11.37
CA ASP A 248 -16.65 0.10 12.78
C ASP A 248 -17.74 0.58 13.74
#